data_AF-A0A928BGH1-F1
#
_entry.id   AF-A0A928BGH1-F1
#
_cell.length_a   1.000
_cell.length_b   1.000
_cell.length_c   1.000
_cell.angle_alpha   90.00
_cell.angle_beta   90.00
_cell.angle_gamma   90.00
#
_symmetry.space_group_name_H-M   'P 1'
#
loop_
_entity.id
_entity.type
_entity.pdbx_description
1 polymer ?
#
loop_
_entity_poly.entity_id
_entity_poly.type
_entity_poly.pdbx_seq_one_letter_code
_entity_poly.pdbx_strand_id
1 'polypeptide(L)'
;MKNEYAQQRAEYRRRLYDCIGEDDISRLYIRTEMLIDSMEYDKAIVALRQRKLDKDISTHEKAVINYMLGLSYKKTGDIENALISYAESAIHDLKTPIRDYKSLYELAELLYQKGDFERASRYITRSIMDADAANVRINIEIINSLLPVIYNSYNSSMIHKNRILYVLLIGISLLLFLLIITTLNEIKGRREIVMKEKEVRESNIELTKANERLQRYISRLREANEIKETYISRYIDLCSDYIGRLDLYRSELRKLSKAGGYEAILKELRSTDVIDKELSEFYAQFDATFLDLFPDFISQLNSLLLPNKQMVSKDGLLTTELRVCALIRLGVIDSVKISEFLRRSVSTIYNYRVKMRNAAINKREDFENEIMKIGKQP
;
A
#
# COMPACT_ATOMS: atom_id res chain seq x y z
N MET A 1 49.28 36.28 -71.13
CA MET A 1 48.53 35.02 -70.92
C MET A 1 47.05 35.18 -70.53
N LYS A 2 46.64 35.49 -69.28
CA LYS A 2 45.18 35.57 -68.94
C LYS A 2 44.38 36.63 -69.73
N ASN A 3 44.97 37.82 -69.95
CA ASN A 3 44.30 38.90 -70.72
C ASN A 3 44.25 38.64 -72.23
N GLU A 4 45.28 38.04 -72.83
CA GLU A 4 45.24 37.64 -74.25
C GLU A 4 44.19 36.56 -74.49
N TYR A 5 44.08 35.58 -73.60
CA TYR A 5 43.08 34.53 -73.71
C TYR A 5 41.65 35.07 -73.59
N ALA A 6 41.43 36.05 -72.71
CA ALA A 6 40.13 36.71 -72.56
C ALA A 6 39.76 37.54 -73.81
N GLN A 7 40.72 38.27 -74.38
CA GLN A 7 40.50 39.04 -75.61
C GLN A 7 40.23 38.14 -76.82
N GLN A 8 41.01 37.06 -76.98
CA GLN A 8 40.77 36.06 -78.02
C GLN A 8 39.40 35.38 -77.84
N ARG A 9 39.03 35.00 -76.61
CA ARG A 9 37.71 34.42 -76.32
C ARG A 9 36.57 35.36 -76.70
N ALA A 10 36.70 36.66 -76.41
CA ALA A 10 35.70 37.67 -76.77
C ALA A 10 35.60 37.85 -78.30
N GLU A 11 36.72 37.87 -79.00
CA GLU A 11 36.77 37.97 -80.48
C GLU A 11 36.15 36.74 -81.15
N TYR A 12 36.50 35.53 -80.72
CA TYR A 12 35.93 34.29 -81.26
C TYR A 12 34.44 34.16 -80.96
N ARG A 13 33.97 34.57 -79.77
CA ARG A 13 32.54 34.59 -79.44
C ARG A 13 31.75 35.54 -80.32
N ARG A 14 32.29 36.73 -80.60
CA ARG A 14 31.64 37.71 -81.49
C ARG A 14 31.51 37.15 -82.90
N ARG A 15 32.58 36.57 -83.45
CA ARG A 15 32.54 35.89 -84.75
C ARG A 15 31.54 34.73 -84.77
N LEU A 16 31.50 33.93 -83.70
CA LEU A 16 30.55 32.83 -83.58
C LEU A 16 29.10 33.33 -83.51
N TYR A 17 28.84 34.43 -82.79
CA TYR A 17 27.53 35.08 -82.73
C TYR A 17 27.06 35.56 -84.11
N ASP A 18 27.97 36.14 -84.91
CA ASP A 18 27.68 36.67 -86.25
C ASP A 18 27.44 35.55 -87.28
N CYS A 19 28.02 34.36 -87.07
CA CYS A 19 27.89 33.22 -87.99
C CYS A 19 26.67 32.31 -87.72
N ILE A 20 26.01 32.45 -86.58
CA ILE A 20 24.88 31.59 -86.19
C ILE A 20 23.54 32.24 -86.58
N GLY A 21 22.59 31.44 -87.07
CA GLY A 21 21.23 31.89 -87.42
C GLY A 21 20.47 32.52 -86.26
N GLU A 22 19.51 33.40 -86.55
CA GLU A 22 18.76 34.16 -85.52
C GLU A 22 17.97 33.27 -84.56
N ASP A 23 17.54 32.10 -85.04
CA ASP A 23 16.67 31.16 -84.31
C ASP A 23 17.43 30.10 -83.49
N ASP A 24 18.76 30.03 -83.57
CA ASP A 24 19.55 29.01 -82.89
C ASP A 24 19.76 29.35 -81.40
N ILE A 25 19.46 28.39 -80.51
CA ILE A 25 19.67 28.51 -79.06
C ILE A 25 21.12 28.86 -78.68
N SER A 26 22.09 28.40 -79.47
CA SER A 26 23.52 28.67 -79.28
C SER A 26 23.83 30.16 -79.42
N ARG A 27 23.13 30.87 -80.31
CA ARG A 27 23.25 32.33 -80.46
C ARG A 27 22.70 33.06 -79.24
N LEU A 28 21.57 32.61 -78.70
CA LEU A 28 21.02 33.15 -77.45
C LEU A 28 21.95 32.89 -76.26
N TYR A 29 22.57 31.71 -76.20
CA TYR A 29 23.55 31.36 -75.17
C TYR A 29 24.76 32.29 -75.20
N ILE A 30 25.37 32.49 -76.38
CA ILE A 30 26.52 33.38 -76.55
C ILE A 30 26.15 34.83 -76.22
N ARG A 31 24.98 35.31 -76.69
CA ARG A 31 24.48 36.65 -76.37
C ARG A 31 24.33 36.88 -74.88
N THR A 32 23.78 35.89 -74.18
CA THR A 32 23.58 35.95 -72.73
C THR A 32 24.92 36.00 -72.00
N GLU A 33 25.89 35.16 -72.37
CA GLU A 33 27.25 35.23 -71.81
C GLU A 33 27.89 36.60 -72.04
N MET A 34 27.73 37.19 -73.23
CA MET A 34 28.26 38.53 -73.53
C MET A 34 27.60 39.63 -72.68
N LEU A 35 26.29 39.55 -72.45
CA LEU A 35 25.56 40.48 -71.58
C LEU A 35 25.97 40.32 -70.11
N ILE A 36 26.16 39.09 -69.65
CA ILE A 36 26.66 38.79 -68.29
C ILE A 36 28.09 39.33 -68.11
N ASP A 37 28.99 39.12 -69.08
CA ASP A 37 30.37 39.61 -69.04
C ASP A 37 30.42 41.16 -69.06
N SER A 38 29.45 41.80 -69.71
CA SER A 38 29.30 43.27 -69.74
C SER A 38 28.55 43.84 -68.53
N MET A 39 28.20 43.00 -67.55
CA MET A 39 27.41 43.35 -66.35
C MET A 39 25.99 43.85 -66.63
N GLU A 40 25.43 43.56 -67.80
CA GLU A 40 24.07 43.97 -68.23
C GLU A 40 23.04 42.85 -67.95
N TYR A 41 22.96 42.42 -66.68
CA TYR A 41 22.17 41.24 -66.28
C TYR A 41 20.67 41.36 -66.55
N ASP A 42 20.08 42.54 -66.35
CA ASP A 42 18.64 42.75 -66.57
C ASP A 42 18.26 42.58 -68.04
N LYS A 43 19.13 43.03 -68.96
CA LYS A 43 18.90 42.83 -70.40
C LYS A 43 19.00 41.36 -70.78
N ALA A 44 19.91 40.61 -70.14
CA ALA A 44 20.00 39.16 -70.30
C ALA A 44 18.72 38.47 -69.83
N ILE A 45 18.22 38.83 -68.64
CA ILE A 45 16.99 38.26 -68.06
C ILE A 45 15.77 38.54 -68.96
N VAL A 46 15.61 39.78 -69.44
CA VAL A 46 14.49 40.14 -70.33
C VAL A 46 14.54 39.33 -71.63
N ALA A 47 15.71 39.21 -72.27
CA ALA A 47 15.87 38.45 -73.51
C ALA A 47 15.56 36.95 -73.31
N LEU A 48 16.02 36.36 -72.21
CA LEU A 48 15.77 34.96 -71.88
C LEU A 48 14.29 34.69 -71.54
N ARG A 49 13.64 35.59 -70.79
CA ARG A 49 12.20 35.50 -70.48
C ARG A 49 11.35 35.59 -71.75
N GLN A 50 11.72 36.46 -72.69
CA GLN A 50 11.05 36.56 -73.99
C GLN A 50 11.18 35.24 -74.76
N ARG A 51 12.39 34.69 -74.89
CA ARG A 51 12.58 33.39 -75.56
C ARG A 51 11.77 32.28 -74.89
N LYS A 52 11.71 32.24 -73.56
CA LYS A 52 10.96 31.22 -72.80
C LYS A 52 9.47 31.14 -73.16
N LEU A 53 8.88 32.22 -73.69
CA LEU A 53 7.46 32.30 -74.05
C LEU A 53 7.14 31.74 -75.45
N ASP A 54 8.16 31.43 -76.25
CA ASP A 54 7.96 30.87 -77.59
C ASP A 54 7.37 29.45 -77.51
N LYS A 55 6.49 29.10 -78.45
CA LYS A 55 5.79 27.80 -78.44
C LYS A 55 6.64 26.63 -78.94
N ASP A 56 7.67 26.90 -79.75
CA ASP A 56 8.47 25.89 -80.45
C ASP A 56 9.82 25.58 -79.76
N ILE A 57 9.86 25.61 -78.43
CA ILE A 57 11.09 25.33 -77.66
C ILE A 57 11.12 23.87 -77.20
N SER A 58 12.19 23.16 -77.56
CA SER A 58 12.46 21.79 -77.10
C SER A 58 12.71 21.71 -75.59
N THR A 59 12.59 20.52 -75.00
CA THR A 59 12.87 20.29 -73.58
C THR A 59 14.32 20.65 -73.22
N HIS A 60 15.27 20.43 -74.13
CA HIS A 60 16.68 20.78 -73.92
C HIS A 60 16.89 22.29 -73.92
N GLU A 61 16.28 23.01 -74.87
CA GLU A 61 16.37 24.48 -74.92
C GLU A 61 15.70 25.12 -73.70
N LYS A 62 14.59 24.56 -73.19
CA LYS A 62 14.00 24.98 -71.91
C LYS A 62 14.96 24.83 -70.74
N ALA A 63 15.74 23.75 -70.70
CA ALA A 63 16.77 23.56 -69.68
C ALA A 63 17.84 24.65 -69.78
N VAL A 64 18.42 24.85 -70.98
CA VAL A 64 19.45 25.87 -71.22
C VAL A 64 18.98 27.28 -70.88
N ILE A 65 17.75 27.67 -71.28
CA ILE A 65 17.18 28.99 -70.96
C ILE A 65 17.05 29.18 -69.43
N ASN A 66 16.53 28.17 -68.72
CA ASN A 66 16.35 28.26 -67.27
C ASN A 66 17.68 28.25 -66.51
N TYR A 67 18.69 27.51 -66.98
CA TYR A 67 20.04 27.56 -66.43
C TYR A 67 20.63 28.98 -66.55
N MET A 68 20.50 29.59 -67.73
CA MET A 68 20.98 30.95 -67.99
C MET A 68 20.22 32.01 -67.19
N LEU A 69 18.91 31.83 -66.98
CA LEU A 69 18.12 32.66 -66.06
C LEU A 69 18.65 32.53 -64.64
N GLY A 70 18.89 31.29 -64.16
CA GLY A 70 19.46 31.02 -62.84
C GLY A 70 20.79 31.73 -62.64
N LEU A 71 21.69 31.64 -63.63
CA LEU A 71 22.98 32.34 -63.62
C LEU A 71 22.81 33.86 -63.57
N SER A 72 21.91 34.41 -64.36
CA SER A 72 21.66 35.86 -64.41
C SER A 72 21.06 36.37 -63.10
N TYR A 73 20.11 35.64 -62.49
CA TYR A 73 19.56 35.98 -61.17
C TYR A 73 20.60 35.85 -60.05
N LYS A 74 21.45 34.81 -60.09
CA LYS A 74 22.55 34.66 -59.14
C LYS A 74 23.49 35.87 -59.17
N LYS A 75 23.74 36.45 -60.36
CA LYS A 75 24.59 37.64 -60.54
C LYS A 75 23.92 38.95 -60.09
N THR A 76 22.59 39.04 -60.13
CA THR A 76 21.85 40.21 -59.59
C THR A 76 21.62 40.13 -58.08
N GLY A 77 21.90 38.97 -57.46
CA GLY A 77 21.67 38.73 -56.03
C GLY A 77 20.26 38.22 -55.71
N ASP A 78 19.42 37.98 -56.72
CA ASP A 78 18.08 37.42 -56.57
C ASP A 78 18.15 35.88 -56.41
N ILE A 79 18.51 35.45 -55.20
CA ILE A 79 18.74 34.03 -54.90
C ILE A 79 17.45 33.19 -55.02
N GLU A 80 16.28 33.73 -54.70
CA GLU A 80 15.02 32.99 -54.81
C GLU A 80 14.67 32.68 -56.26
N ASN A 81 14.76 33.67 -57.17
CA ASN A 81 14.53 33.40 -58.60
C ASN A 81 15.67 32.57 -59.21
N ALA A 82 16.89 32.68 -58.70
CA ALA A 82 17.98 31.79 -59.09
C ALA A 82 17.69 30.34 -58.72
N LEU A 83 17.25 30.07 -57.48
CA LEU A 83 16.85 28.73 -57.01
C LEU A 83 15.73 28.13 -57.86
N ILE A 84 14.67 28.90 -58.13
CA ILE A 84 13.55 28.46 -58.97
C ILE A 84 14.04 28.13 -60.38
N SER A 85 14.84 29.01 -60.98
CA SER A 85 15.33 28.84 -62.34
C SER A 85 16.28 27.64 -62.46
N TYR A 86 17.18 27.43 -61.49
CA TYR A 86 18.05 26.25 -61.46
C TYR A 86 17.27 24.95 -61.21
N ALA A 87 16.21 24.99 -60.39
CA ALA A 87 15.34 23.84 -60.16
C ALA A 87 14.54 23.47 -61.42
N GLU A 88 13.93 24.45 -62.09
CA GLU A 88 13.23 24.25 -63.37
C GLU A 88 14.20 23.70 -64.43
N SER A 89 15.40 24.26 -64.50
CA SER A 89 16.47 23.78 -65.38
C SER A 89 16.83 22.33 -65.10
N ALA A 90 17.10 21.98 -63.84
CA ALA A 90 17.44 20.61 -63.44
C ALA A 90 16.30 19.61 -63.74
N ILE A 91 15.03 20.01 -63.59
CA ILE A 91 13.87 19.17 -63.96
C ILE A 91 13.84 18.90 -65.45
N HIS A 92 14.16 19.89 -66.28
CA HIS A 92 14.24 19.73 -67.73
C HIS A 92 15.45 18.90 -68.16
N ASP A 93 16.63 19.15 -67.57
CA ASP A 93 17.85 18.36 -67.80
C ASP A 93 17.59 16.88 -67.53
N LEU A 94 16.96 16.55 -66.40
CA LEU A 94 16.59 15.16 -66.02
C LEU A 94 15.60 14.49 -66.99
N LYS A 95 14.85 15.25 -67.78
CA LYS A 95 13.92 14.73 -68.79
C LYS A 95 14.58 14.53 -70.15
N THR A 96 15.81 14.99 -70.34
CA THR A 96 16.59 14.80 -71.57
C THR A 96 17.66 13.74 -71.38
N PRO A 97 18.07 13.02 -72.45
CA PRO A 97 19.21 12.10 -72.39
C PRO A 97 20.56 12.82 -72.27
N ILE A 98 20.59 14.15 -72.22
CA ILE A 98 21.79 14.99 -72.15
C ILE A 98 22.15 15.16 -70.67
N ARG A 99 23.24 14.51 -70.26
CA ARG A 99 23.69 14.43 -68.86
C ARG A 99 24.61 15.61 -68.46
N ASP A 100 24.25 16.84 -68.81
CA ASP A 100 24.99 18.04 -68.39
C ASP A 100 24.32 18.66 -67.15
N TYR A 101 24.75 18.26 -65.95
CA TYR A 101 24.06 18.57 -64.69
C TYR A 101 24.53 19.87 -64.00
N LYS A 102 24.95 20.88 -64.77
CA LYS A 102 25.38 22.18 -64.22
C LYS A 102 24.30 22.83 -63.35
N SER A 103 23.03 22.71 -63.74
CA SER A 103 21.88 23.25 -63.02
C SER A 103 21.72 22.66 -61.61
N LEU A 104 21.88 21.34 -61.47
CA LEU A 104 21.70 20.63 -60.19
C LEU A 104 22.86 20.92 -59.23
N TYR A 105 24.06 21.10 -59.79
CA TYR A 105 25.23 21.56 -59.07
C TYR A 105 25.04 22.97 -58.47
N GLU A 106 24.64 23.95 -59.29
CA GLU A 106 24.37 25.32 -58.85
C GLU A 106 23.24 25.38 -57.80
N LEU A 107 22.21 24.56 -57.97
CA LEU A 107 21.12 24.42 -57.01
C LEU A 107 21.60 23.86 -55.66
N ALA A 108 22.47 22.85 -55.68
CA ALA A 108 23.03 22.27 -54.46
C ALA A 108 23.88 23.28 -53.67
N GLU A 109 24.66 24.12 -54.37
CA GLU A 109 25.44 25.20 -53.74
C GLU A 109 24.53 26.23 -53.06
N LEU A 110 23.50 26.72 -53.75
CA LEU A 110 22.58 27.70 -53.17
C LEU A 110 21.79 27.14 -51.98
N LEU A 111 21.37 25.87 -52.06
CA LEU A 111 20.70 25.20 -50.93
C LEU A 111 21.64 24.99 -49.74
N TYR A 112 22.91 24.71 -49.99
CA TYR A 112 23.93 24.66 -48.95
C TYR A 112 24.09 26.01 -48.25
N GLN A 113 24.20 27.10 -49.01
CA GLN A 113 24.29 28.46 -48.47
C GLN A 113 23.07 28.86 -47.64
N LYS A 114 21.88 28.34 -47.99
CA LYS A 114 20.62 28.55 -47.26
C LYS A 114 20.47 27.65 -46.02
N GLY A 115 21.39 26.72 -45.80
CA GLY A 115 21.39 25.78 -44.66
C GLY A 115 20.56 24.51 -44.87
N ASP A 116 20.05 24.24 -46.08
CA ASP A 116 19.38 22.97 -46.40
C ASP A 116 20.42 21.91 -46.82
N PHE A 117 21.19 21.46 -45.83
CA PHE A 117 22.29 20.51 -46.03
C PHE A 117 21.82 19.17 -46.58
N GLU A 118 20.59 18.76 -46.26
CA GLU A 118 20.02 17.48 -46.67
C GLU A 118 19.71 17.47 -48.18
N ARG A 119 19.00 18.49 -48.69
CA ARG A 119 18.75 18.60 -50.13
C ARG A 119 20.03 18.88 -50.90
N ALA A 120 20.89 19.76 -50.40
CA ALA A 120 22.19 20.05 -51.00
C ALA A 120 23.02 18.77 -51.15
N SER A 121 23.13 17.95 -50.09
CA SER A 121 23.89 16.69 -50.13
C SER A 121 23.29 15.67 -51.10
N ARG A 122 21.95 15.59 -51.20
CA ARG A 122 21.30 14.71 -52.17
C ARG A 122 21.55 15.14 -53.61
N TYR A 123 21.39 16.43 -53.90
CA TYR A 123 21.48 16.98 -55.25
C TYR A 123 22.92 16.92 -55.77
N ILE A 124 23.91 17.27 -54.94
CA ILE A 124 25.31 17.15 -55.33
C ILE A 124 25.70 15.68 -55.56
N THR A 125 25.29 14.75 -54.70
CA THR A 125 25.58 13.32 -54.87
C THR A 125 24.97 12.78 -56.16
N ARG A 126 23.71 13.13 -56.44
CA ARG A 126 23.04 12.71 -57.68
C ARG A 126 23.73 13.27 -58.93
N SER A 127 24.09 14.56 -58.91
CA SER A 127 24.81 15.22 -60.00
C SER A 127 26.13 14.52 -60.32
N ILE A 128 26.84 14.04 -59.30
CA ILE A 128 28.13 13.37 -59.46
C ILE A 128 27.95 11.95 -60.00
N MET A 129 27.02 11.18 -59.45
CA MET A 129 26.74 9.81 -59.91
C MET A 129 26.38 9.77 -61.40
N ASP A 130 25.58 10.72 -61.87
CA ASP A 130 25.18 10.75 -63.27
C ASP A 130 26.30 11.29 -64.19
N ALA A 131 27.16 12.19 -63.69
CA ALA A 131 28.33 12.68 -64.42
C ALA A 131 29.40 11.59 -64.63
N ASP A 132 29.66 10.78 -63.59
CA ASP A 132 30.53 9.61 -63.65
C ASP A 132 30.00 8.58 -64.67
N ALA A 133 28.70 8.26 -64.60
CA ALA A 133 28.04 7.35 -65.52
C ALA A 133 27.98 7.84 -66.99
N ALA A 134 28.16 9.14 -67.24
CA ALA A 134 28.15 9.73 -68.59
C ALA A 134 29.54 9.83 -69.21
N ASN A 135 30.62 9.55 -68.44
CA ASN A 135 32.01 9.78 -68.82
C ASN A 135 32.27 11.22 -69.34
N VAL A 136 31.47 12.19 -68.89
CA VAL A 136 31.60 13.59 -69.28
C VAL A 136 32.61 14.24 -68.33
N ARG A 137 33.66 14.85 -68.88
CA ARG A 137 34.57 15.74 -68.13
C ARG A 137 33.86 17.05 -67.76
N ILE A 138 32.82 16.98 -66.94
CA ILE A 138 32.34 18.15 -66.19
C ILE A 138 33.43 18.46 -65.16
N ASN A 139 33.70 19.74 -64.88
CA ASN A 139 34.77 20.23 -64.00
C ASN A 139 34.90 19.45 -62.67
N ILE A 140 35.67 18.35 -62.69
CA ILE A 140 35.97 17.46 -61.55
C ILE A 140 36.55 18.27 -60.37
N GLU A 141 37.25 19.36 -60.68
CA GLU A 141 37.84 20.28 -59.70
C GLU A 141 36.79 20.96 -58.80
N ILE A 142 35.66 21.37 -59.37
CA ILE A 142 34.58 22.05 -58.66
C ILE A 142 33.83 21.05 -57.75
N ILE A 143 33.56 19.85 -58.29
CA ILE A 143 32.92 18.75 -57.57
C ILE A 143 33.75 18.31 -56.35
N ASN A 144 35.06 18.15 -56.51
CA ASN A 144 35.96 17.69 -55.45
C ASN A 144 36.10 18.70 -54.30
N SER A 145 35.89 20.00 -54.56
CA SER A 145 36.02 21.05 -53.55
C SER A 145 34.78 21.20 -52.65
N LEU A 146 33.57 21.04 -53.18
CA LEU A 146 32.32 21.31 -52.46
C LEU A 146 31.66 20.06 -51.85
N LEU A 147 31.86 18.89 -52.46
CA LEU A 147 31.32 17.63 -51.93
C LEU A 147 31.67 17.38 -50.45
N PRO A 148 32.96 17.44 -50.03
CA PRO A 148 33.29 17.21 -48.63
C PRO A 148 32.65 18.24 -47.70
N VAL A 149 32.50 19.49 -48.15
CA VAL A 149 31.91 20.58 -47.34
C VAL A 149 30.41 20.34 -47.08
N ILE A 150 29.65 20.01 -48.13
CA ILE A 150 28.21 19.74 -48.03
C ILE A 150 27.96 18.47 -47.21
N TYR A 151 28.70 17.39 -47.51
CA TYR A 151 28.55 16.11 -46.83
C TYR A 151 28.93 16.20 -45.34
N ASN A 152 30.03 16.86 -45.00
CA ASN A 152 30.45 17.05 -43.60
C ASN A 152 29.45 17.89 -42.81
N SER A 153 28.82 18.89 -43.43
CA SER A 153 27.81 19.74 -42.78
C SER A 153 26.50 18.98 -42.53
N TYR A 154 26.08 18.14 -43.48
CA TYR A 154 24.96 17.21 -43.29
C TYR A 154 25.24 16.20 -42.17
N ASN A 155 26.41 15.55 -42.21
CA ASN A 155 26.78 14.58 -41.19
C ASN A 155 26.90 15.21 -39.79
N SER A 156 27.46 16.43 -39.70
CA SER A 156 27.52 17.19 -38.44
C SER A 156 26.13 17.50 -37.87
N SER A 157 25.19 17.87 -38.74
CA SER A 157 23.79 18.09 -38.34
C SER A 157 23.13 16.81 -37.83
N MET A 158 23.44 15.66 -38.45
CA MET A 158 22.97 14.36 -38.02
C MET A 158 23.55 13.95 -36.65
N ILE A 159 24.85 14.14 -36.44
CA ILE A 159 25.51 13.88 -35.16
C ILE A 159 24.90 14.73 -34.04
N HIS A 160 24.60 16.01 -34.31
CA HIS A 160 23.95 16.88 -33.34
C HIS A 160 22.56 16.38 -32.93
N LYS A 161 21.72 16.00 -33.91
CA LYS A 161 20.39 15.40 -33.66
C LYS A 161 20.50 14.12 -32.84
N ASN A 162 21.42 13.22 -33.20
CA ASN A 162 21.66 11.98 -32.47
C ASN A 162 22.13 12.26 -31.03
N ARG A 163 23.02 13.23 -30.83
CA ARG A 163 23.47 13.64 -29.49
C ARG A 163 22.29 14.13 -28.62
N ILE A 164 21.41 14.95 -29.16
CA ILE A 164 20.19 15.39 -28.45
C ILE A 164 19.33 14.19 -28.09
N LEU A 165 19.11 13.26 -29.04
CA LEU A 165 18.30 12.06 -28.79
C LEU A 165 18.90 11.20 -27.67
N TYR A 166 20.23 11.00 -27.65
CA TYR A 166 20.90 10.27 -26.58
C TYR A 166 20.77 10.96 -25.22
N VAL A 167 20.89 12.29 -25.16
CA VAL A 167 20.69 13.06 -23.92
C VAL A 167 19.26 12.91 -23.41
N LEU A 168 18.26 12.98 -24.31
CA LEU A 168 16.86 12.75 -23.96
C LEU A 168 16.60 11.33 -23.47
N LEU A 169 17.17 10.32 -24.12
CA LEU A 169 17.06 8.91 -23.70
C LEU A 169 17.62 8.69 -22.30
N ILE A 170 18.80 9.23 -22.01
CA ILE A 170 19.41 9.15 -20.67
C ILE A 170 18.51 9.83 -19.64
N GLY A 171 17.95 11.00 -19.97
CA GLY A 171 17.02 11.73 -19.10
C GLY A 171 15.76 10.93 -18.79
N ILE A 172 15.14 10.31 -19.80
CA ILE A 172 13.94 9.46 -19.64
C ILE A 172 14.27 8.21 -18.80
N SER A 173 15.38 7.54 -19.07
CA SER A 173 15.82 6.37 -18.28
C SER A 173 16.06 6.73 -16.82
N LEU A 174 16.67 7.89 -16.54
CA LEU A 174 16.90 8.35 -15.17
C LEU A 174 15.58 8.66 -14.45
N LEU A 175 14.62 9.28 -15.14
CA LEU A 175 13.29 9.55 -14.59
C LEU A 175 12.53 8.26 -14.26
N LEU A 176 12.57 7.26 -15.16
CA LEU A 176 11.98 5.94 -14.93
C LEU A 176 12.62 5.23 -13.73
N PHE A 177 13.95 5.31 -13.62
CA PHE A 177 14.66 4.72 -12.49
C PHE A 177 14.25 5.35 -11.15
N LEU A 178 14.13 6.68 -11.09
CA LEU A 178 13.65 7.38 -9.90
C LEU A 178 12.20 6.97 -9.55
N LEU A 179 11.33 6.85 -10.55
CA LEU A 179 9.94 6.40 -10.35
C LEU A 179 9.87 4.97 -9.77
N ILE A 180 10.73 4.07 -10.24
CA ILE A 180 10.81 2.71 -9.71
C ILE A 180 11.28 2.73 -8.24
N ILE A 181 12.26 3.56 -7.89
CA ILE A 181 12.74 3.66 -6.51
C ILE A 181 11.63 4.16 -5.57
N THR A 182 10.93 5.23 -5.95
CA THR A 182 9.87 5.80 -5.09
C THR A 182 8.73 4.80 -4.88
N THR A 183 8.26 4.16 -5.95
CA THR A 183 7.19 3.15 -5.86
C THR A 183 7.59 1.94 -5.01
N LEU A 184 8.84 1.46 -5.13
CA LEU A 184 9.34 0.36 -4.28
C LEU A 184 9.40 0.77 -2.81
N ASN A 185 9.83 1.99 -2.50
CA ASN A 185 9.86 2.51 -1.13
C ASN A 185 8.45 2.66 -0.55
N GLU A 186 7.48 3.14 -1.33
CA GLU A 186 6.08 3.21 -0.91
C GLU A 186 5.50 1.82 -0.61
N ILE A 187 5.76 0.83 -1.46
CA ILE A 187 5.29 -0.55 -1.24
C ILE A 187 5.92 -1.13 0.04
N LYS A 188 7.22 -0.92 0.26
CA LYS A 188 7.90 -1.35 1.49
C LYS A 188 7.30 -0.67 2.73
N GLY A 189 7.10 0.65 2.68
CA GLY A 189 6.50 1.42 3.77
C GLY A 189 5.09 0.94 4.11
N ARG A 190 4.25 0.69 3.10
CA ARG A 190 2.89 0.13 3.32
C ARG A 190 2.93 -1.23 3.99
N ARG A 191 3.85 -2.12 3.59
CA ARG A 191 3.99 -3.45 4.21
C ARG A 191 4.37 -3.35 5.68
N GLU A 192 5.29 -2.44 6.04
CA GLU A 192 5.70 -2.23 7.42
C GLU A 192 4.56 -1.70 8.30
N ILE A 193 3.77 -0.75 7.78
CA ILE A 193 2.59 -0.21 8.47
C ILE A 193 1.57 -1.32 8.75
N VAL A 194 1.25 -2.15 7.75
CA VAL A 194 0.28 -3.25 7.92
C VAL A 194 0.75 -4.26 8.98
N MET A 195 2.05 -4.55 9.05
CA MET A 195 2.61 -5.43 10.08
C MET A 195 2.47 -4.82 11.48
N LYS A 196 2.81 -3.53 11.64
CA LYS A 196 2.68 -2.81 12.91
C LYS A 196 1.22 -2.70 13.35
N GLU A 197 0.28 -2.43 12.43
CA GLU A 197 -1.15 -2.42 12.73
C GLU A 197 -1.65 -3.78 13.24
N LYS A 198 -1.15 -4.87 12.67
CA LYS A 198 -1.49 -6.23 13.12
C LYS A 198 -0.99 -6.49 14.55
N GLU A 199 0.26 -6.15 14.86
CA GLU A 199 0.82 -6.29 16.22
C GLU A 199 0.02 -5.47 17.25
N VAL A 200 -0.31 -4.22 16.92
CA VAL A 200 -1.13 -3.36 17.78
C VAL A 200 -2.52 -3.95 17.98
N ARG A 201 -3.13 -4.50 16.93
CA ARG A 201 -4.45 -5.14 17.02
C ARG A 201 -4.42 -6.39 17.90
N GLU A 202 -3.40 -7.23 17.75
CA GLU A 202 -3.21 -8.42 18.59
C GLU A 202 -3.05 -8.03 20.06
N SER A 203 -2.19 -7.05 20.35
CA SER A 203 -1.99 -6.52 21.70
C SER A 203 -3.27 -5.94 22.31
N ASN A 204 -4.05 -5.18 21.53
CA ASN A 204 -5.34 -4.64 21.99
C ASN A 204 -6.37 -5.73 22.32
N ILE A 205 -6.39 -6.82 21.54
CA ILE A 205 -7.25 -7.96 21.83
C ILE A 205 -6.85 -8.62 23.16
N GLU A 206 -5.56 -8.81 23.40
CA GLU A 206 -5.06 -9.35 24.67
C GLU A 206 -5.38 -8.44 25.86
N LEU A 207 -5.20 -7.13 25.70
CA LEU A 207 -5.52 -6.13 26.72
C LEU A 207 -7.01 -6.14 27.07
N THR A 208 -7.88 -6.25 26.07
CA THR A 208 -9.33 -6.34 26.26
C THR A 208 -9.70 -7.59 27.04
N LYS A 209 -9.15 -8.75 26.66
CA LYS A 209 -9.36 -10.02 27.39
C LYS A 209 -8.86 -9.95 28.84
N ALA A 210 -7.71 -9.31 29.07
CA ALA A 210 -7.19 -9.11 30.41
C ALA A 210 -8.11 -8.21 31.26
N ASN A 211 -8.63 -7.14 30.67
CA ASN A 211 -9.57 -6.23 31.33
C ASN A 211 -10.88 -6.93 31.70
N GLU A 212 -11.45 -7.73 30.79
CA GLU A 212 -12.63 -8.56 31.08
C GLU A 212 -12.38 -9.58 32.20
N ARG A 213 -11.18 -10.18 32.26
CA ARG A 213 -10.80 -11.06 33.38
C ARG A 213 -10.74 -10.30 34.70
N LEU A 214 -10.12 -9.11 34.71
CA LEU A 214 -10.07 -8.26 35.90
C LEU A 214 -11.46 -7.86 36.39
N GLN A 215 -12.35 -7.45 35.50
CA GLN A 215 -13.73 -7.12 35.85
C GLN A 215 -14.48 -8.31 36.45
N ARG A 216 -14.30 -9.52 35.91
CA ARG A 216 -14.85 -10.75 36.49
C ARG A 216 -14.32 -11.03 37.90
N TYR A 217 -13.01 -10.85 38.13
CA TYR A 217 -12.43 -11.02 39.47
C TYR A 217 -12.94 -9.97 40.46
N ILE A 218 -13.07 -8.71 40.04
CA ILE A 218 -13.63 -7.64 40.86
C ILE A 218 -15.08 -7.99 41.25
N SER A 219 -15.90 -8.43 40.29
CA SER A 219 -17.28 -8.83 40.57
C SER A 219 -17.37 -9.98 41.57
N ARG A 220 -16.57 -11.04 41.38
CA ARG A 220 -16.52 -12.19 42.30
C ARG A 220 -16.03 -11.80 43.70
N LEU A 221 -15.04 -10.90 43.78
CA LEU A 221 -14.52 -10.42 45.05
C LEU A 221 -15.55 -9.58 45.78
N ARG A 222 -16.30 -8.74 45.05
CA ARG A 222 -17.40 -7.96 45.60
C ARG A 222 -18.51 -8.85 46.15
N GLU A 223 -18.96 -9.85 45.39
CA GLU A 223 -19.95 -10.84 45.84
C GLU A 223 -19.47 -11.56 47.10
N ALA A 224 -18.22 -12.02 47.13
CA ALA A 224 -17.63 -12.67 48.30
C ALA A 224 -17.55 -11.73 49.52
N ASN A 225 -17.32 -10.43 49.32
CA ASN A 225 -17.33 -9.45 50.39
C ASN A 225 -18.75 -9.16 50.89
N GLU A 226 -19.72 -8.98 50.01
CA GLU A 226 -21.14 -8.77 50.38
C GLU A 226 -21.67 -9.95 51.20
N ILE A 227 -21.33 -11.18 50.80
CA ILE A 227 -21.59 -12.39 51.59
C ILE A 227 -20.94 -12.23 52.97
N LYS A 228 -19.63 -12.03 53.06
CA LYS A 228 -18.91 -11.91 54.35
C LYS A 228 -19.48 -10.84 55.27
N GLU A 229 -19.81 -9.66 54.74
CA GLU A 229 -20.42 -8.55 55.51
C GLU A 229 -21.78 -8.94 56.10
N THR A 230 -22.60 -9.65 55.31
CA THR A 230 -23.89 -10.18 55.77
C THR A 230 -23.70 -11.18 56.92
N TYR A 231 -22.71 -12.08 56.83
CA TYR A 231 -22.42 -13.05 57.89
C TYR A 231 -21.86 -12.40 59.16
N ILE A 232 -21.00 -11.39 59.03
CA ILE A 232 -20.49 -10.64 60.18
C ILE A 232 -21.65 -9.94 60.89
N SER A 233 -22.57 -9.32 60.13
CA SER A 233 -23.76 -8.69 60.70
C SER A 233 -24.63 -9.71 61.44
N ARG A 234 -24.95 -10.84 60.80
CA ARG A 234 -25.74 -11.93 61.42
C ARG A 234 -25.08 -12.51 62.67
N TYR A 235 -23.75 -12.60 62.70
CA TYR A 235 -23.00 -13.04 63.89
C TYR A 235 -23.11 -12.02 65.03
N ILE A 236 -22.97 -10.73 64.74
CA ILE A 236 -23.13 -9.67 65.75
C ILE A 236 -24.56 -9.66 66.30
N ASP A 237 -25.56 -9.82 65.44
CA ASP A 237 -26.97 -9.92 65.83
C ASP A 237 -27.21 -11.12 66.77
N LEU A 238 -26.64 -12.28 66.45
CA LEU A 238 -26.72 -13.48 67.30
C LEU A 238 -26.08 -13.25 68.67
N CYS A 239 -24.90 -12.61 68.73
CA CYS A 239 -24.27 -12.27 69.99
C CYS A 239 -25.14 -11.32 70.82
N SER A 240 -25.75 -10.32 70.19
CA SER A 240 -26.65 -9.37 70.85
C SER A 240 -27.91 -10.06 71.39
N ASP A 241 -28.54 -10.91 70.59
CA ASP A 241 -29.72 -11.69 70.99
C ASP A 241 -29.42 -12.62 72.16
N TYR A 242 -28.28 -13.31 72.13
CA TYR A 242 -27.85 -14.19 73.22
C TYR A 242 -27.58 -13.44 74.53
N ILE A 243 -26.94 -12.26 74.47
CA ILE A 243 -26.78 -11.39 75.65
C ILE A 243 -28.15 -10.99 76.21
N GLY A 244 -29.10 -10.66 75.34
CA GLY A 244 -30.48 -10.34 75.75
C GLY A 244 -31.18 -11.51 76.45
N ARG A 245 -31.07 -12.72 75.91
CA ARG A 245 -31.64 -13.94 76.52
C ARG A 245 -31.02 -14.27 77.87
N LEU A 246 -29.70 -14.13 78.02
CA LEU A 246 -29.04 -14.31 79.30
C LEU A 246 -29.53 -13.29 80.35
N ASP A 247 -29.78 -12.05 79.95
CA ASP A 247 -30.33 -11.04 80.86
C ASP A 247 -31.79 -11.34 81.23
N LEU A 248 -32.60 -11.80 80.27
CA LEU A 248 -33.97 -12.27 80.53
C LEU A 248 -33.98 -13.44 81.51
N TYR A 249 -33.17 -14.47 81.29
CA TYR A 249 -33.06 -15.63 82.18
C TYR A 249 -32.64 -15.20 83.59
N ARG A 250 -31.63 -14.33 83.71
CA ARG A 250 -31.20 -13.73 84.99
C ARG A 250 -32.36 -12.97 85.67
N SER A 251 -33.13 -12.20 84.90
CA SER A 251 -34.28 -11.42 85.39
C SER A 251 -35.42 -12.32 85.87
N GLU A 252 -35.71 -13.40 85.15
CA GLU A 252 -36.72 -14.40 85.52
C GLU A 252 -36.35 -15.13 86.80
N LEU A 253 -35.10 -15.59 86.94
CA LEU A 253 -34.60 -16.18 88.19
C LEU A 253 -34.73 -15.20 89.37
N ARG A 254 -34.45 -13.91 89.15
CA ARG A 254 -34.62 -12.86 90.17
C ARG A 254 -36.09 -12.62 90.53
N LYS A 255 -37.03 -12.80 89.60
CA LYS A 255 -38.48 -12.72 89.88
C LYS A 255 -38.95 -13.94 90.67
N LEU A 256 -38.55 -15.15 90.23
CA LEU A 256 -38.81 -16.41 90.92
C LEU A 256 -38.30 -16.38 92.36
N SER A 257 -37.10 -15.82 92.59
CA SER A 257 -36.54 -15.71 93.94
C SER A 257 -37.40 -14.85 94.87
N LYS A 258 -38.02 -13.78 94.36
CA LYS A 258 -38.89 -12.89 95.13
C LYS A 258 -40.27 -13.49 95.40
N ALA A 259 -40.81 -14.26 94.46
CA ALA A 259 -42.18 -14.78 94.53
C ALA A 259 -42.28 -16.16 95.20
N GLY A 260 -41.35 -17.07 94.91
CA GLY A 260 -41.41 -18.49 95.31
C GLY A 260 -40.24 -18.97 96.17
N GLY A 261 -39.27 -18.10 96.47
CA GLY A 261 -38.13 -18.43 97.34
C GLY A 261 -37.17 -19.48 96.74
N TYR A 262 -36.43 -20.16 97.61
CA TYR A 262 -35.35 -21.09 97.22
C TYR A 262 -35.84 -22.30 96.41
N GLU A 263 -36.96 -22.92 96.78
CA GLU A 263 -37.44 -24.13 96.10
C GLU A 263 -37.85 -23.88 94.65
N ALA A 264 -38.47 -22.73 94.36
CA ALA A 264 -38.86 -22.37 93.01
C ALA A 264 -37.65 -22.18 92.08
N ILE A 265 -36.57 -21.55 92.60
CA ILE A 265 -35.30 -21.40 91.86
C ILE A 265 -34.66 -22.76 91.62
N LEU A 266 -34.59 -23.61 92.65
CA LEU A 266 -33.96 -24.92 92.53
C LEU A 266 -34.68 -25.81 91.50
N LYS A 267 -36.01 -25.71 91.42
CA LYS A 267 -36.80 -26.40 90.41
C LYS A 267 -36.44 -25.92 89.00
N GLU A 268 -36.36 -24.61 88.78
CA GLU A 268 -35.98 -24.03 87.49
C GLU A 268 -34.55 -24.39 87.09
N LEU A 269 -33.59 -24.30 88.01
CA LEU A 269 -32.18 -24.63 87.75
C LEU A 269 -31.95 -26.13 87.45
N ARG A 270 -32.85 -27.00 87.88
CA ARG A 270 -32.82 -28.44 87.56
C ARG A 270 -33.45 -28.75 86.21
N SER A 271 -34.27 -27.84 85.67
CA SER A 271 -34.89 -28.04 84.36
C SER A 271 -33.86 -27.84 83.25
N THR A 272 -33.98 -28.64 82.19
CA THR A 272 -33.22 -28.45 80.94
C THR A 272 -34.03 -27.69 79.90
N ASP A 273 -35.30 -27.33 80.17
CA ASP A 273 -36.23 -26.77 79.18
C ASP A 273 -35.67 -25.53 78.49
N VAL A 274 -35.03 -24.63 79.25
CA VAL A 274 -34.38 -23.43 78.71
C VAL A 274 -33.25 -23.82 77.76
N ILE A 275 -32.40 -24.77 78.14
CA ILE A 275 -31.30 -25.25 77.31
C ILE A 275 -31.81 -25.96 76.05
N ASP A 276 -32.84 -26.79 76.18
CA ASP A 276 -33.44 -27.53 75.07
C ASP A 276 -34.08 -26.57 74.06
N LYS A 277 -34.74 -25.50 74.53
CA LYS A 277 -35.27 -24.42 73.69
C LYS A 277 -34.14 -23.67 72.96
N GLU A 278 -33.14 -23.20 73.70
CA GLU A 278 -31.98 -22.50 73.12
C GLU A 278 -31.26 -23.36 72.08
N LEU A 279 -31.10 -24.66 72.35
CA LEU A 279 -30.44 -25.59 71.44
C LEU A 279 -31.26 -25.83 70.16
N SER A 280 -32.59 -25.91 70.28
CA SER A 280 -33.50 -26.05 69.14
C SER A 280 -33.44 -24.83 68.22
N GLU A 281 -33.48 -23.63 68.80
CA GLU A 281 -33.37 -22.36 68.06
C GLU A 281 -31.98 -22.19 67.44
N PHE A 282 -30.92 -22.53 68.16
CA PHE A 282 -29.56 -22.56 67.63
C PHE A 282 -29.44 -23.45 66.40
N TYR A 283 -30.02 -24.66 66.45
CA TYR A 283 -30.02 -25.55 65.30
C TYR A 283 -30.82 -25.03 64.13
N ALA A 284 -32.00 -24.44 64.36
CA ALA A 284 -32.78 -23.83 63.29
C ALA A 284 -31.99 -22.69 62.62
N GLN A 285 -31.31 -21.86 63.41
CA GLN A 285 -30.48 -20.77 62.91
C GLN A 285 -29.26 -21.30 62.14
N PHE A 286 -28.57 -22.33 62.66
CA PHE A 286 -27.46 -22.98 61.98
C PHE A 286 -27.90 -23.57 60.64
N ASP A 287 -28.99 -24.34 60.63
CA ASP A 287 -29.50 -25.01 59.44
C ASP A 287 -29.87 -23.98 58.36
N ALA A 288 -30.61 -22.92 58.73
CA ALA A 288 -30.98 -21.83 57.83
C ALA A 288 -29.76 -21.08 57.28
N THR A 289 -28.82 -20.71 58.16
CA THR A 289 -27.60 -19.98 57.79
C THR A 289 -26.69 -20.82 56.89
N PHE A 290 -26.59 -22.13 57.16
CA PHE A 290 -25.77 -23.03 56.37
C PHE A 290 -26.37 -23.32 54.99
N LEU A 291 -27.70 -23.51 54.90
CA LEU A 291 -28.38 -23.72 53.62
C LEU A 291 -28.42 -22.45 52.76
N ASP A 292 -28.40 -21.26 53.37
CA ASP A 292 -28.22 -19.98 52.66
C ASP A 292 -26.82 -19.88 52.02
N LEU A 293 -25.77 -20.34 52.73
CA LEU A 293 -24.40 -20.43 52.17
C LEU A 293 -24.26 -21.52 51.10
N PHE A 294 -24.94 -22.65 51.28
CA PHE A 294 -24.79 -23.85 50.46
C PHE A 294 -26.16 -24.39 50.04
N PRO A 295 -26.89 -23.69 49.15
CA PRO A 295 -28.27 -24.03 48.79
C PRO A 295 -28.38 -25.44 48.19
N ASP A 296 -27.38 -25.85 47.42
CA ASP A 296 -27.34 -27.18 46.78
C ASP A 296 -26.69 -28.26 47.65
N PHE A 297 -26.38 -27.98 48.92
CA PHE A 297 -25.60 -28.89 49.78
C PHE A 297 -26.19 -30.29 49.84
N ILE A 298 -27.50 -30.42 50.10
CA ILE A 298 -28.16 -31.71 50.27
C ILE A 298 -28.11 -32.50 48.96
N SER A 299 -28.36 -31.82 47.83
CA SER A 299 -28.31 -32.43 46.50
C SER A 299 -26.90 -32.92 46.17
N GLN A 300 -25.88 -32.08 46.36
CA GLN A 300 -24.48 -32.43 46.13
C GLN A 300 -24.00 -33.54 47.09
N LEU A 301 -24.39 -33.50 48.36
CA LEU A 301 -24.08 -34.58 49.31
C LEU A 301 -24.72 -35.89 48.89
N ASN A 302 -25.98 -35.88 48.46
CA ASN A 302 -26.69 -37.07 48.00
C ASN A 302 -26.10 -37.67 46.73
N SER A 303 -25.45 -36.87 45.88
CA SER A 303 -24.70 -37.37 44.72
C SER A 303 -23.45 -38.18 45.10
N LEU A 304 -22.96 -38.05 46.34
CA LEU A 304 -21.84 -38.82 46.87
C LEU A 304 -22.30 -40.13 47.56
N LEU A 305 -23.60 -40.30 47.77
CA LEU A 305 -24.19 -41.42 48.51
C LEU A 305 -24.90 -42.41 47.59
N LEU A 306 -24.89 -43.69 47.96
CA LEU A 306 -25.62 -44.74 47.24
C LEU A 306 -27.11 -44.35 47.10
N PRO A 307 -27.78 -44.65 45.96
CA PRO A 307 -29.17 -44.23 45.73
C PRO A 307 -30.15 -44.63 46.84
N ASN A 308 -29.94 -45.79 47.48
CA ASN A 308 -30.77 -46.29 48.58
C ASN A 308 -30.34 -45.77 49.97
N LYS A 309 -29.37 -44.87 50.04
CA LYS A 309 -28.81 -44.29 51.29
C LYS A 309 -28.82 -42.76 51.29
N GLN A 310 -29.48 -42.14 50.31
CA GLN A 310 -29.63 -40.68 50.26
C GLN A 310 -30.40 -40.15 51.46
N MET A 311 -30.03 -38.94 51.88
CA MET A 311 -30.56 -38.26 53.05
C MET A 311 -31.60 -37.23 52.64
N VAL A 312 -32.59 -37.00 53.50
CA VAL A 312 -33.70 -36.08 53.24
C VAL A 312 -33.78 -35.08 54.37
N SER A 313 -33.89 -33.79 54.02
CA SER A 313 -34.24 -32.73 54.98
C SER A 313 -35.73 -32.77 55.25
N LYS A 314 -36.12 -32.50 56.50
CA LYS A 314 -37.53 -32.37 56.89
C LYS A 314 -37.80 -30.90 57.14
N ASP A 315 -38.80 -30.34 56.45
CA ASP A 315 -39.29 -28.98 56.67
C ASP A 315 -38.20 -27.89 56.63
N GLY A 316 -37.19 -28.06 55.78
CA GLY A 316 -36.07 -27.13 55.66
C GLY A 316 -35.02 -27.23 56.78
N LEU A 317 -35.15 -28.19 57.71
CA LEU A 317 -34.19 -28.45 58.79
C LEU A 317 -33.29 -29.63 58.45
N LEU A 318 -32.05 -29.56 58.94
CA LEU A 318 -31.07 -30.63 58.80
C LEU A 318 -31.26 -31.65 59.93
N THR A 319 -31.15 -32.93 59.61
CA THR A 319 -31.03 -33.97 60.64
C THR A 319 -29.68 -33.87 61.34
N THR A 320 -29.53 -34.53 62.49
CA THR A 320 -28.23 -34.57 63.20
C THR A 320 -27.12 -35.08 62.30
N GLU A 321 -27.37 -36.10 61.47
CA GLU A 321 -26.39 -36.59 60.50
C GLU A 321 -26.06 -35.57 59.41
N LEU A 322 -27.05 -34.84 58.89
CA LEU A 322 -26.80 -33.77 57.92
C LEU A 322 -25.98 -32.64 58.53
N ARG A 323 -26.21 -32.30 59.81
CA ARG A 323 -25.39 -31.30 60.53
C ARG A 323 -23.95 -31.75 60.73
N VAL A 324 -23.70 -33.05 60.97
CA VAL A 324 -22.32 -33.60 60.99
C VAL A 324 -21.64 -33.37 59.64
N CYS A 325 -22.31 -33.68 58.53
CA CYS A 325 -21.78 -33.44 57.19
C CYS A 325 -21.58 -31.94 56.91
N ALA A 326 -22.50 -31.08 57.35
CA ALA A 326 -22.39 -29.62 57.22
C ALA A 326 -21.18 -29.06 57.97
N LEU A 327 -20.91 -29.55 59.19
CA LEU A 327 -19.74 -29.16 59.99
C LEU A 327 -18.43 -29.61 59.33
N ILE A 328 -18.38 -30.83 58.79
CA ILE A 328 -17.24 -31.31 57.99
C ILE A 328 -17.04 -30.40 56.77
N ARG A 329 -18.13 -30.02 56.08
CA ARG A 329 -18.09 -29.07 54.97
C ARG A 329 -17.50 -27.71 55.37
N LEU A 330 -17.81 -27.22 56.56
CA LEU A 330 -17.24 -25.99 57.11
C LEU A 330 -15.79 -26.15 57.57
N GLY A 331 -15.20 -27.35 57.49
CA GLY A 331 -13.83 -27.65 57.88
C GLY A 331 -13.68 -28.11 59.34
N VAL A 332 -14.78 -28.33 60.05
CA VAL A 332 -14.76 -28.90 61.40
C VAL A 332 -14.73 -30.43 61.29
N ILE A 333 -13.52 -30.99 61.25
CA ILE A 333 -13.28 -32.44 61.07
C ILE A 333 -13.07 -33.20 62.39
N ASP A 334 -12.83 -32.48 63.48
CA ASP A 334 -12.60 -33.07 64.79
C ASP A 334 -13.93 -33.54 65.42
N SER A 335 -14.05 -34.85 65.67
CA SER A 335 -15.23 -35.44 66.29
C SER A 335 -15.54 -34.86 67.66
N VAL A 336 -14.53 -34.40 68.42
CA VAL A 336 -14.74 -33.76 69.72
C VAL A 336 -15.46 -32.43 69.54
N LYS A 337 -14.97 -31.56 68.65
CA LYS A 337 -15.62 -30.27 68.32
C LYS A 337 -17.03 -30.44 67.77
N ILE A 338 -17.25 -31.41 66.88
CA ILE A 338 -18.59 -31.72 66.37
C ILE A 338 -19.51 -32.18 67.51
N SER A 339 -19.00 -32.96 68.46
CA SER A 339 -19.78 -33.45 69.60
C SER A 339 -20.20 -32.34 70.56
N GLU A 340 -19.30 -31.36 70.79
CA GLU A 340 -19.57 -30.16 71.57
C GLU A 340 -20.64 -29.29 70.90
N PHE A 341 -20.50 -29.07 69.60
CA PHE A 341 -21.44 -28.28 68.80
C PHE A 341 -22.85 -28.90 68.78
N LEU A 342 -22.93 -30.22 68.62
CA LEU A 342 -24.21 -30.94 68.51
C LEU A 342 -24.74 -31.43 69.88
N ARG A 343 -24.06 -31.12 70.99
CA ARG A 343 -24.40 -31.63 72.34
C ARG A 343 -24.70 -33.14 72.31
N ARG A 344 -23.86 -33.91 71.61
CA ARG A 344 -23.92 -35.38 71.50
C ARG A 344 -22.63 -35.99 72.04
N SER A 345 -22.67 -37.29 72.34
CA SER A 345 -21.44 -37.99 72.72
C SER A 345 -20.50 -38.12 71.52
N VAL A 346 -19.19 -38.11 71.76
CA VAL A 346 -18.17 -38.36 70.73
C VAL A 346 -18.42 -39.70 70.01
N SER A 347 -18.85 -40.71 70.76
CA SER A 347 -19.23 -42.03 70.22
C SER A 347 -20.40 -41.95 69.22
N THR A 348 -21.42 -41.15 69.54
CA THR A 348 -22.56 -40.90 68.63
C THR A 348 -22.10 -40.24 67.32
N ILE A 349 -21.22 -39.24 67.41
CA ILE A 349 -20.65 -38.57 66.22
C ILE A 349 -19.83 -39.55 65.39
N TYR A 350 -18.98 -40.36 66.03
CA TYR A 350 -18.20 -41.39 65.36
C TYR A 350 -19.10 -42.37 64.58
N ASN A 351 -20.17 -42.84 65.21
CA ASN A 351 -21.13 -43.74 64.59
C ASN A 351 -21.81 -43.11 63.36
N TYR A 352 -22.20 -41.83 63.42
CA TYR A 352 -22.72 -41.13 62.26
C TYR A 352 -21.70 -41.02 61.12
N ARG A 353 -20.45 -40.64 61.41
CA ARG A 353 -19.38 -40.58 60.40
C ARG A 353 -19.10 -41.93 59.74
N VAL A 354 -19.07 -43.02 60.52
CA VAL A 354 -18.89 -44.38 59.98
C VAL A 354 -20.09 -44.78 59.12
N LYS A 355 -21.32 -44.54 59.59
CA LYS A 355 -22.56 -44.80 58.83
C LYS A 355 -22.54 -44.09 57.48
N MET A 356 -22.13 -42.81 57.44
CA MET A 356 -22.06 -42.03 56.20
C MET A 356 -20.95 -42.50 55.27
N ARG A 357 -19.73 -42.78 55.78
CA ARG A 357 -18.64 -43.35 54.98
C ARG A 357 -19.02 -44.69 54.34
N ASN A 358 -19.76 -45.53 55.07
CA ASN A 358 -20.26 -46.80 54.54
C ASN A 358 -21.36 -46.65 53.49
N ALA A 359 -21.99 -45.48 53.41
CA ALA A 359 -23.03 -45.15 52.43
C ALA A 359 -22.47 -44.44 51.17
N ALA A 360 -21.18 -44.09 51.14
CA ALA A 360 -20.54 -43.41 50.02
C ALA A 360 -20.42 -44.30 48.77
N ILE A 361 -20.53 -43.69 47.58
CA ILE A 361 -20.33 -44.38 46.27
C ILE A 361 -18.85 -44.67 46.01
N ASN A 362 -17.98 -43.70 46.32
CA ASN A 362 -16.53 -43.78 46.08
C ASN A 362 -15.78 -44.35 47.29
N LYS A 363 -14.43 -44.38 47.24
CA LYS A 363 -13.58 -44.86 48.34
C LYS A 363 -13.96 -44.19 49.67
N ARG A 364 -14.18 -45.02 50.70
CA ARG A 364 -14.61 -44.58 52.05
C ARG A 364 -13.66 -43.57 52.70
N GLU A 365 -12.38 -43.62 52.32
CA GLU A 365 -11.31 -42.78 52.86
C GLU A 365 -11.36 -41.34 52.34
N ASP A 366 -11.90 -41.12 51.13
CA ASP A 366 -11.96 -39.80 50.50
C ASP A 366 -13.29 -39.06 50.73
N PHE A 367 -14.31 -39.74 51.28
CA PHE A 367 -15.67 -39.22 51.37
C PHE A 367 -15.76 -37.86 52.08
N GLU A 368 -15.08 -37.69 53.21
CA GLU A 368 -15.12 -36.42 53.94
C GLU A 368 -14.36 -35.30 53.20
N ASN A 369 -13.31 -35.65 52.46
CA ASN A 369 -12.62 -34.70 51.57
C ASN A 369 -13.53 -34.24 50.43
N GLU A 370 -14.36 -35.13 49.88
CA GLU A 370 -15.37 -34.78 48.87
C GLU A 370 -16.47 -33.90 49.46
N ILE A 371 -16.93 -34.16 50.69
CA ILE A 371 -17.86 -33.26 51.40
C ILE A 371 -17.26 -31.85 51.51
N MET A 372 -15.99 -31.71 51.86
CA MET A 372 -15.32 -30.40 51.98
C MET A 372 -15.25 -29.61 50.66
N LYS A 373 -15.43 -30.26 49.51
CA LYS A 373 -15.40 -29.63 48.19
C LYS A 373 -16.77 -29.16 47.69
N ILE A 374 -17.87 -29.61 48.31
CA ILE A 374 -19.25 -29.24 47.93
C ILE A 374 -19.38 -27.72 47.82
N GLY A 375 -19.94 -27.17 46.75
CA GLY A 375 -20.10 -25.72 46.60
C GLY A 375 -18.80 -24.89 46.55
N LYS A 376 -17.61 -25.48 46.44
CA LYS A 376 -16.42 -24.75 45.98
C LYS A 376 -16.50 -24.66 44.45
N GLN A 377 -16.61 -23.45 43.91
CA GLN A 377 -16.49 -23.26 42.46
C GLN A 377 -15.07 -23.65 42.01
N PRO A 378 -14.91 -24.30 40.84
CA PRO A 378 -13.61 -24.64 40.27
C PRO A 378 -12.77 -23.43 39.88
#